data_AF-A0A6L8EBX1-F1
#
_entry.id   AF-A0A6L8EBX1-F1
#
_cell.length_a   1.000
_cell.length_b   1.000
_cell.length_c   1.000
_cell.angle_alpha   90.00
_cell.angle_beta   90.00
_cell.angle_gamma   90.00
#
_symmetry.space_group_name_H-M   'P 1'
#
loop_
_entity.id
_entity.type
_entity.pdbx_description
1 polymer ?
#
loop_
_entity_poly.entity_id
_entity_poly.type
_entity_poly.pdbx_seq_one_letter_code
_entity_poly.pdbx_strand_id
1 'polypeptide(L)'
;MDFNQKLAVWAPEEKQTDVSIAVHMLCDVMDQSIDQAVIFSNDSDLAPALRVAKMRWHDLKVGVIAPVRGADRNASADLCEHADWTRRGISDEELAEAQLPGKVCTRKRVISKPEHWW
;
A
#
# COMPACT_ATOMS: atom_id res chain seq x y z
N MET A 1 -15.57 -1.69 29.14
CA MET A 1 -15.72 -0.80 27.97
C MET A 1 -17.19 -0.79 27.62
N ASP A 2 -17.79 0.40 27.57
CA ASP A 2 -19.20 0.56 27.23
C ASP A 2 -19.33 0.83 25.72
N PHE A 3 -19.82 -0.16 24.97
CA PHE A 3 -19.98 -0.07 23.52
C PHE A 3 -21.21 0.75 23.09
N ASN A 4 -22.03 1.23 24.04
CA ASN A 4 -23.19 2.08 23.75
C ASN A 4 -22.87 3.59 23.77
N GLN A 5 -21.67 3.97 24.18
CA GLN A 5 -21.26 5.37 24.18
C GLN A 5 -20.88 5.82 22.77
N LYS A 6 -21.71 6.69 22.16
CA LYS A 6 -21.43 7.28 20.85
C LYS A 6 -20.68 8.61 21.02
N LEU A 7 -19.53 8.73 20.35
CA LEU A 7 -18.73 9.95 20.29
C LEU A 7 -18.84 10.55 18.89
N ALA A 8 -18.97 11.88 18.81
CA ALA A 8 -18.89 12.58 17.53
C ALA A 8 -17.44 12.56 17.05
N VAL A 9 -17.18 11.88 15.93
CA VAL A 9 -15.87 11.80 15.29
C VAL A 9 -15.95 12.41 13.89
N TRP A 10 -14.90 13.14 13.51
CA TRP A 10 -14.70 13.53 12.12
C TRP A 10 -14.18 12.32 11.36
N ALA A 11 -15.00 11.75 10.47
CA ALA A 11 -14.61 10.67 9.58
C ALA A 11 -14.38 11.26 8.18
N PRO A 12 -13.15 11.66 7.83
CA PRO A 12 -12.85 12.00 6.45
C PRO A 12 -13.07 10.76 5.58
N GLU A 13 -14.01 10.83 4.65
CA GLU A 13 -14.35 9.74 3.75
C GLU A 13 -13.45 9.86 2.50
N GLU A 14 -12.33 9.15 2.50
CA GLU A 14 -11.54 8.94 1.28
C GLU A 14 -12.27 7.88 0.42
N LYS A 15 -12.52 8.20 -0.86
CA LYS A 15 -13.24 7.31 -1.79
C LYS A 15 -12.32 6.86 -2.92
N GLN A 16 -12.52 5.63 -3.38
CA GLN A 16 -12.02 5.06 -4.64
C GLN A 16 -10.52 4.73 -4.73
N THR A 17 -9.71 5.00 -3.70
CA THR A 17 -8.27 4.71 -3.76
C THR A 17 -8.00 3.21 -3.95
N ASP A 18 -8.66 2.37 -3.15
CA ASP A 18 -8.68 0.91 -3.25
C ASP A 18 -9.12 0.41 -4.64
N VAL A 19 -10.24 0.93 -5.14
CA VAL A 19 -10.80 0.59 -6.45
C VAL A 19 -9.85 0.99 -7.58
N SER A 20 -9.28 2.19 -7.50
CA SER A 20 -8.35 2.70 -8.51
C SER A 20 -7.08 1.86 -8.58
N ILE A 21 -6.50 1.52 -7.43
CA ILE A 21 -5.32 0.63 -7.35
C ILE A 21 -5.62 -0.72 -7.97
N ALA A 22 -6.74 -1.35 -7.59
CA ALA A 22 -7.12 -2.67 -8.12
C ALA A 22 -7.34 -2.65 -9.64
N VAL A 23 -8.06 -1.64 -10.16
CA VAL A 23 -8.36 -1.51 -11.59
C VAL A 23 -7.08 -1.32 -12.41
N HIS A 24 -6.22 -0.37 -12.03
CA HIS A 24 -5.00 -0.11 -12.78
C HIS A 24 -4.04 -1.30 -12.76
N MET A 25 -3.84 -1.92 -11.60
CA MET A 25 -3.03 -3.13 -11.50
C MET A 25 -3.54 -4.23 -12.42
N LEU A 26 -4.85 -4.49 -12.43
CA LEU A 26 -5.43 -5.52 -13.29
C LEU A 26 -5.29 -5.16 -14.77
N CYS A 27 -5.42 -3.90 -15.17
CA CYS A 27 -5.13 -3.47 -16.54
C CYS A 27 -3.67 -3.78 -16.92
N ASP A 28 -2.70 -3.39 -16.10
CA ASP A 28 -1.28 -3.62 -16.37
C ASP A 28 -0.95 -5.12 -16.49
N VAL A 29 -1.57 -5.94 -15.63
CA VAL A 29 -1.41 -7.40 -15.66
C VAL A 29 -2.04 -8.01 -16.91
N MET A 30 -3.24 -7.55 -17.30
CA MET A 30 -3.94 -8.06 -18.49
C MET A 30 -3.22 -7.67 -19.78
N ASP A 31 -2.63 -6.48 -19.82
CA ASP A 31 -1.84 -5.99 -20.95
C ASP A 31 -0.42 -6.58 -20.97
N GLN A 32 -0.05 -7.35 -19.94
CA GLN A 32 1.30 -7.91 -19.73
C GLN A 32 2.39 -6.84 -19.82
N SER A 33 2.09 -5.63 -19.34
CA SER A 33 3.01 -4.48 -19.36
C SER A 33 4.01 -4.50 -18.21
N ILE A 34 3.83 -5.43 -17.26
CA ILE A 34 4.65 -5.59 -16.07
C ILE A 34 5.01 -7.06 -15.84
N ASP A 35 6.23 -7.30 -15.35
CA ASP A 35 6.65 -8.61 -14.86
C ASP A 35 6.37 -8.78 -13.36
N GLN A 36 6.26 -7.66 -12.64
CA GLN A 36 6.06 -7.64 -11.19
C GLN A 36 5.14 -6.49 -10.75
N ALA A 37 4.16 -6.82 -9.90
CA ALA A 37 3.35 -5.85 -9.17
C ALA A 37 3.84 -5.77 -7.71
N VAL A 38 4.13 -4.56 -7.21
CA VAL A 38 4.52 -4.32 -5.82
C VAL A 38 3.49 -3.42 -5.15
N ILE A 39 2.76 -3.97 -4.16
CA ILE A 39 1.70 -3.27 -3.45
C ILE A 39 2.21 -2.77 -2.10
N PHE A 40 2.18 -1.45 -1.92
CA PHE A 40 2.44 -0.79 -0.65
C PHE A 40 1.12 -0.57 0.10
N SER A 41 0.62 -1.62 0.75
CA SER A 41 -0.62 -1.55 1.53
C SER A 41 -0.69 -2.68 2.55
N ASN A 42 -1.50 -2.49 3.59
CA ASN A 42 -1.92 -3.56 4.49
C ASN A 42 -3.44 -3.79 4.46
N ASP A 43 -4.10 -3.29 3.41
CA ASP A 43 -5.54 -3.37 3.22
C ASP A 43 -5.94 -4.71 2.59
N SER A 44 -6.67 -5.53 3.35
CA SER A 44 -7.16 -6.84 2.90
C SER A 44 -8.12 -6.74 1.71
N ASP A 45 -8.74 -5.58 1.47
CA ASP A 45 -9.70 -5.41 0.37
C ASP A 45 -9.04 -5.50 -1.01
N LEU A 46 -7.70 -5.42 -1.10
CA LEU A 46 -6.93 -5.65 -2.32
C LEU A 46 -6.66 -7.14 -2.61
N ALA A 47 -6.88 -8.05 -1.65
CA ALA A 47 -6.59 -9.49 -1.83
C ALA A 47 -7.36 -10.12 -3.01
N PRO A 48 -8.65 -9.83 -3.25
CA PRO A 48 -9.36 -10.32 -4.43
C PRO A 48 -8.71 -9.89 -5.76
N ALA A 49 -8.15 -8.67 -5.81
CA ALA A 49 -7.49 -8.16 -7.00
C ALA A 49 -6.16 -8.90 -7.24
N LEU A 50 -5.35 -9.15 -6.20
CA LEU A 50 -4.12 -9.93 -6.29
C LEU A 50 -4.39 -11.36 -6.76
N ARG A 51 -5.44 -12.00 -6.22
CA ARG A 51 -5.87 -13.33 -6.65
C ARG A 51 -6.17 -13.38 -8.14
N VAL A 52 -6.97 -12.42 -8.63
CA VAL A 52 -7.32 -12.34 -10.05
C VAL A 52 -6.08 -12.06 -10.90
N ALA A 53 -5.19 -11.18 -10.47
CA ALA A 53 -3.94 -10.88 -11.17
C ALA A 53 -3.10 -12.14 -11.40
N LYS A 54 -2.84 -12.93 -10.34
CA LYS A 54 -2.11 -14.22 -10.45
C LYS A 54 -2.82 -15.25 -11.34
N MET A 55 -4.16 -15.22 -11.36
CA MET A 55 -4.96 -16.07 -12.25
C MET A 55 -4.86 -15.68 -13.72
N ARG A 56 -4.70 -14.37 -14.02
CA ARG A 56 -4.64 -13.83 -15.38
C ARG A 56 -3.24 -13.93 -15.98
N TRP A 57 -2.22 -13.74 -15.16
CA TRP A 57 -0.82 -13.88 -15.57
C TRP A 57 -0.08 -14.74 -14.54
N HIS A 58 0.15 -16.01 -14.89
CA HIS A 58 0.76 -16.98 -13.97
C HIS A 58 2.21 -16.62 -13.63
N ASP A 59 2.92 -16.04 -14.59
CA ASP A 59 4.32 -15.64 -14.44
C ASP A 59 4.49 -14.33 -13.65
N LEU A 60 3.38 -13.65 -13.30
CA LEU A 60 3.40 -12.43 -12.50
C LEU A 60 4.07 -12.69 -11.16
N LYS A 61 5.06 -11.85 -10.84
CA LYS A 61 5.55 -11.72 -9.46
C LYS A 61 4.74 -10.68 -8.70
N VAL A 62 4.33 -11.03 -7.49
CA VAL A 62 3.60 -10.13 -6.58
C VAL A 62 4.41 -9.92 -5.32
N GLY A 63 4.70 -8.66 -5.01
CA GLY A 63 5.31 -8.23 -3.76
C GLY A 63 4.34 -7.44 -2.91
N VAL A 64 4.32 -7.67 -1.60
CA VAL A 64 3.54 -6.87 -0.66
C VAL A 64 4.45 -6.23 0.38
N ILE A 65 4.36 -4.91 0.50
CA ILE A 65 5.06 -4.12 1.51
C ILE A 65 4.00 -3.52 2.42
N ALA A 66 3.82 -4.14 3.59
CA ALA A 66 2.87 -3.63 4.59
C ALA A 66 3.55 -2.50 5.37
N PRO A 67 3.02 -1.26 5.35
CA PRO A 67 3.59 -0.13 6.09
C PRO A 67 3.22 -0.21 7.59
N VAL A 68 3.64 -1.28 8.25
CA VAL A 68 3.41 -1.53 9.68
C VAL A 68 4.65 -1.12 10.47
N ARG A 69 4.46 -0.30 11.52
CA ARG A 69 5.49 0.01 12.52
C ARG A 69 5.23 -0.82 13.78
N GLY A 70 6.31 -1.39 14.34
CA GLY A 70 6.27 -2.19 15.58
C GLY A 70 6.13 -3.71 15.34
N ALA A 71 6.60 -4.51 16.30
CA ALA A 71 6.67 -5.97 16.18
C ALA A 71 5.30 -6.66 16.15
N ASP A 72 4.27 -6.02 16.72
CA ASP A 72 2.96 -6.64 16.97
C ASP A 72 1.97 -6.52 15.80
N ARG A 73 2.32 -5.78 14.74
CA ARG A 73 1.50 -5.65 13.53
C ARG A 73 2.12 -6.43 12.39
N ASN A 74 1.38 -7.43 11.91
CA ASN A 74 1.77 -8.25 10.77
C ASN A 74 1.11 -7.75 9.49
N ALA A 75 1.70 -8.11 8.36
CA ALA A 75 1.06 -7.98 7.06
C ALA A 75 -0.25 -8.78 7.05
N SER A 76 -1.25 -8.30 6.31
CA SER A 76 -2.54 -8.96 6.13
C SER A 76 -2.33 -10.36 5.58
N ALA A 77 -2.87 -11.37 6.25
CA ALA A 77 -2.75 -12.77 5.83
C ALA A 77 -3.32 -12.97 4.41
N ASP A 78 -4.45 -12.33 4.13
CA ASP A 78 -5.13 -12.38 2.83
C ASP A 78 -4.28 -11.79 1.70
N LEU A 79 -3.51 -10.73 1.98
CA LEU A 79 -2.55 -10.19 1.01
C LEU A 79 -1.35 -11.12 0.85
N CYS A 80 -0.83 -11.67 1.95
CA CYS A 80 0.32 -12.56 1.94
C CYS A 80 0.04 -13.85 1.16
N GLU A 81 -1.20 -14.35 1.18
CA GLU A 81 -1.61 -15.56 0.46
C GLU A 81 -1.35 -15.46 -1.05
N HIS A 82 -1.43 -14.25 -1.61
CA HIS A 82 -1.28 -14.02 -3.05
C HIS A 82 0.04 -13.34 -3.42
N ALA A 83 0.94 -13.16 -2.44
CA ALA A 83 2.25 -12.56 -2.65
C ALA A 83 3.34 -13.63 -2.80
N ASP A 84 4.24 -13.44 -3.76
CA ASP A 84 5.47 -14.24 -3.88
C ASP A 84 6.51 -13.85 -2.82
N TRP A 85 6.47 -12.60 -2.35
CA TRP A 85 7.32 -12.12 -1.27
C TRP A 85 6.64 -11.00 -0.48
N THR A 86 7.01 -10.88 0.79
CA THR A 86 6.49 -9.83 1.67
C THR A 86 7.62 -9.13 2.42
N ARG A 87 7.45 -7.83 2.66
CA ARG A 87 8.36 -7.05 3.52
C ARG A 87 7.58 -6.30 4.60
N ARG A 88 8.21 -6.19 5.77
CA ARG A 88 7.68 -5.44 6.91
C ARG A 88 8.21 -4.01 6.86
N GLY A 89 7.34 -3.06 6.55
CA GLY A 89 7.66 -1.64 6.58
C GLY A 89 8.81 -1.24 5.65
N ILE A 90 9.25 0.00 5.85
CA ILE A 90 10.45 0.60 5.26
C ILE A 90 11.34 0.94 6.46
N SER A 91 12.61 0.54 6.43
CA SER A 91 13.52 0.81 7.56
C SER A 91 13.88 2.29 7.66
N ASP A 92 14.37 2.72 8.82
CA ASP A 92 14.79 4.11 9.02
C ASP A 92 16.01 4.43 8.12
N GLU A 93 16.89 3.45 7.86
CA GLU A 93 18.00 3.58 6.90
C GLU A 93 17.48 3.79 5.47
N GLU A 94 16.50 2.99 5.02
CA GLU A 94 15.89 3.15 3.70
C GLU A 94 15.17 4.50 3.56
N LEU A 95 14.54 4.97 4.63
CA LEU A 95 13.89 6.27 4.66
C LEU A 95 14.91 7.43 4.65
N ALA A 96 16.09 7.24 5.24
CA ALA A 96 17.20 8.19 5.18
C ALA A 96 17.79 8.28 3.76
N GLU A 97 17.75 7.17 3.01
CA GLU A 97 18.16 7.09 1.60
C GLU A 97 17.05 7.47 0.61
N ALA A 98 15.94 8.04 1.09
CA ALA A 98 14.84 8.45 0.22
C ALA A 98 15.32 9.38 -0.91
N GLN A 99 14.97 9.03 -2.15
CA GLN A 99 15.44 9.70 -3.36
C GLN A 99 14.82 11.10 -3.57
N LEU A 100 13.69 11.39 -2.92
CA LEU A 100 13.04 12.68 -3.02
C LEU A 100 13.73 13.71 -2.11
N PRO A 101 13.95 14.95 -2.59
CA PRO A 101 14.52 16.01 -1.77
C PRO A 101 13.56 16.38 -0.63
N GLY A 102 14.10 16.97 0.44
CA GLY A 102 13.30 17.42 1.61
C GLY A 102 12.21 18.46 1.27
N LYS A 103 12.25 19.06 0.08
CA LYS A 103 11.18 19.90 -0.47
C LYS A 103 10.92 19.51 -1.93
N VAL A 104 9.68 19.16 -2.23
CA VAL A 104 9.23 18.83 -3.59
C VAL A 104 8.29 19.94 -4.08
N CYS A 105 8.68 20.65 -5.12
CA CYS A 105 7.84 21.66 -5.76
C CYS A 105 6.80 20.98 -6.65
N THR A 106 5.52 21.13 -6.32
CA THR A 106 4.41 20.69 -7.19
C THR A 106 3.74 21.90 -7.84
N ARG A 107 2.88 21.66 -8.84
CA ARG A 107 2.12 22.72 -9.52
C ARG A 107 1.25 23.58 -8.58
N LYS A 108 0.80 23.02 -7.45
CA LYS A 108 -0.13 23.70 -6.51
C LYS A 108 0.57 24.25 -5.28
N ARG A 109 1.52 23.49 -4.72
CA ARG A 109 2.21 23.86 -3.47
C ARG A 109 3.57 23.19 -3.35
N VAL A 110 4.44 23.76 -2.51
CA VAL A 110 5.65 23.06 -2.07
C VAL A 110 5.26 22.06 -0.98
N ILE A 111 5.68 20.81 -1.13
CA ILE A 111 5.53 19.77 -0.11
C ILE A 111 6.88 19.65 0.61
N SER A 112 6.90 19.93 1.91
CA SER A 112 8.08 19.76 2.75
C SER A 112 8.00 18.43 3.50
N LYS A 113 9.13 17.73 3.63
CA LYS A 113 9.25 16.55 4.50
C LYS A 113 8.93 16.95 5.96
N PRO A 114 8.05 16.23 6.67
CA PRO A 114 7.69 16.55 8.04
C PRO A 114 8.87 16.49 9.01
N GLU A 115 8.85 17.36 10.04
CA GLU A 115 9.92 17.46 11.03
C GLU A 115 10.05 16.30 12.02
N HIS A 116 9.24 15.26 11.89
CA HIS A 116 9.30 14.07 12.75
C HIS A 116 9.69 12.81 11.96
N TRP A 117 10.17 12.98 10.72
CA TRP A 117 10.65 11.90 9.84
C TRP A 117 12.18 11.75 9.91
N TRP A 118 12.77 12.21 11.01
CA TRP A 118 14.16 12.06 11.46
C TRP A 118 14.14 11.66 12.93
#